data_AF-A0A5B7I7W5-F1
#
_entry.id   AF-A0A5B7I7W5-F1
#
_cell.length_a   1.000
_cell.length_b   1.000
_cell.length_c   1.000
_cell.angle_alpha   90.00
_cell.angle_beta   90.00
_cell.angle_gamma   90.00
#
_symmetry.space_group_name_H-M   'P 1'
#
loop_
_entity.id
_entity.type
_entity.pdbx_description
1 polymer ?
#
loop_
_entity_poly.entity_id
_entity_poly.type
_entity_poly.pdbx_seq_one_letter_code
_entity_poly.pdbx_strand_id
1 'polypeptide(L)'
;MNALAQSGECLVGMSPSIVRPDGTVPFYTAALLLMEKLALLACEYARTCIGDSCEEVATDNNESCDVYVWGSNSSHQLAEGTQDKILAPKLTHAFSSVQQVTM
;
A
#
# COMPACT_ATOMS: atom_id res chain seq x y z
N MET A 1 -11.26 27.13 6.12
CA MET A 1 -11.26 25.83 5.42
C MET A 1 -10.39 24.92 6.27
N ASN A 2 -11.04 24.21 7.19
CA ASN A 2 -10.40 23.47 8.27
C ASN A 2 -10.19 22.01 7.85
N ALA A 3 -9.03 21.44 8.17
CA ALA A 3 -8.88 20.07 8.67
C ALA A 3 -7.42 19.83 9.10
N LEU A 4 -7.10 20.21 10.34
CA LEU A 4 -6.03 19.60 11.12
C LEU A 4 -6.72 18.90 12.31
N ALA A 5 -6.19 17.72 12.66
CA ALA A 5 -6.52 16.88 13.82
C ALA A 5 -7.68 15.88 13.71
N GLN A 6 -7.33 14.66 13.29
CA GLN A 6 -7.84 13.35 13.76
C GLN A 6 -6.94 12.30 13.07
N SER A 7 -6.19 11.44 13.75
CA SER A 7 -6.73 10.38 14.60
C SER A 7 -5.74 9.99 15.71
N GLY A 8 -6.08 10.38 16.94
CA GLY A 8 -5.56 9.76 18.16
C GLY A 8 -6.45 8.60 18.60
N GLU A 9 -6.77 7.68 17.70
CA GLU A 9 -7.77 6.62 17.95
C GLU A 9 -7.11 5.25 17.74
N CYS A 10 -6.40 4.74 18.74
CA CYS A 10 -6.08 3.31 18.82
C CYS A 10 -6.50 2.71 20.17
N LEU A 11 -7.63 3.19 20.69
CA LEU A 11 -8.39 2.52 21.76
C LEU A 11 -9.70 1.91 21.25
N VAL A 12 -9.95 1.96 19.94
CA VAL A 12 -11.10 1.30 19.31
C VAL A 12 -10.88 -0.22 19.40
N GLY A 13 -11.50 -0.84 20.40
CA GLY A 13 -11.59 -2.31 20.53
C GLY A 13 -11.44 -2.86 21.94
N MET A 14 -10.90 -2.10 22.90
CA MET A 14 -10.81 -2.60 24.28
C MET A 14 -12.17 -2.47 24.94
N SER A 15 -12.91 -3.58 24.98
CA SER A 15 -14.15 -3.65 25.75
C SER A 15 -13.86 -3.15 27.19
N PRO A 16 -14.64 -2.19 27.72
CA PRO A 16 -14.33 -1.53 28.99
C PRO A 16 -14.26 -2.49 30.20
N SER A 17 -14.66 -3.75 30.01
CA SER A 17 -14.62 -4.82 31.00
C SER A 17 -13.22 -5.43 31.24
N ILE A 18 -12.23 -5.14 30.40
CA ILE A 18 -10.87 -5.73 30.49
C ILE A 18 -9.96 -4.98 31.46
N VAL A 19 -10.18 -3.67 31.60
CA VAL A 19 -9.36 -2.80 32.46
C VAL A 19 -9.91 -2.89 33.87
N ARG A 20 -9.06 -3.27 34.82
CA ARG A 20 -9.44 -3.31 36.23
C ARG A 20 -9.70 -1.88 36.74
N PRO A 21 -10.44 -1.72 37.86
CA PRO A 21 -10.71 -0.40 38.44
C PRO A 21 -9.46 0.41 38.82
N ASP A 22 -8.31 -0.27 38.98
CA ASP A 22 -7.00 0.33 39.25
C ASP A 22 -6.26 0.78 37.98
N GLY A 23 -6.90 0.67 36.80
CA GLY A 23 -6.30 1.01 35.52
C GLY A 23 -5.30 -0.03 35.00
N THR A 24 -5.17 -1.18 35.65
CA THR A 24 -4.25 -2.24 35.22
C THR A 24 -4.96 -3.27 34.34
N VAL A 25 -4.19 -3.92 33.48
CA VAL A 25 -4.65 -5.08 32.70
C VAL A 25 -3.80 -6.30 33.08
N PRO A 26 -4.41 -7.50 33.18
CA PRO A 26 -3.63 -8.72 33.33
C PRO A 26 -2.63 -8.87 32.17
N PHE A 27 -1.41 -9.33 32.48
CA PHE A 27 -0.33 -9.47 31.49
C PHE A 27 -0.74 -10.31 30.28
N TYR A 28 -1.45 -11.43 30.50
CA TYR A 28 -1.92 -12.28 29.40
C TYR A 28 -2.88 -11.54 28.47
N THR A 29 -3.69 -10.62 29.00
CA THR A 29 -4.62 -9.82 28.20
C THR A 29 -3.87 -8.80 27.36
N ALA A 30 -2.89 -8.10 27.94
CA ALA A 30 -2.02 -7.21 27.18
C ALA A 30 -1.29 -7.97 26.06
N ALA A 31 -0.77 -9.16 26.34
CA ALA A 31 -0.09 -9.99 25.36
C ALA A 31 -1.01 -10.41 24.20
N LEU A 32 -2.25 -10.83 24.49
CA LEU A 32 -3.23 -11.19 23.46
C LEU A 32 -3.57 -10.00 22.56
N LEU A 33 -3.81 -8.83 23.16
CA LEU A 33 -4.13 -7.61 22.40
C LEU A 33 -2.98 -7.15 21.52
N LEU A 34 -1.74 -7.24 22.02
CA LEU A 34 -0.56 -6.93 21.23
C LEU A 34 -0.40 -7.89 20.04
N MET A 35 -0.63 -9.19 20.25
CA MET A 35 -0.58 -10.17 19.17
C MET A 35 -1.67 -9.93 18.12
N GLU A 36 -2.90 -9.61 18.55
CA GLU A 36 -3.99 -9.28 17.63
C GLU A 36 -3.68 -8.05 16.78
N LYS A 37 -3.17 -6.97 17.42
CA LYS A 37 -2.75 -5.76 16.69
C LYS A 37 -1.59 -6.03 15.74
N LEU A 38 -0.62 -6.85 16.15
CA LEU A 38 0.50 -7.23 15.30
C LEU A 38 0.05 -8.06 14.09
N ALA A 39 -0.88 -9.00 14.28
CA ALA A 39 -1.45 -9.77 13.19
C ALA A 39 -2.21 -8.88 12.20
N LEU A 40 -3.02 -7.94 12.69
CA LEU A 40 -3.73 -6.97 11.84
C LEU A 40 -2.76 -6.12 11.03
N LEU A 41 -1.73 -5.56 11.66
CA LEU A 41 -0.71 -4.76 10.97
C LEU A 41 0.08 -5.58 9.94
N ALA A 42 0.38 -6.84 10.25
CA ALA A 42 1.04 -7.74 9.30
C ALA A 42 0.14 -8.04 8.08
N CYS A 43 -1.16 -8.25 8.30
CA CYS A 43 -2.12 -8.41 7.21
C CYS A 43 -2.26 -7.14 6.35
N GLU A 44 -2.31 -5.97 6.97
CA GLU A 44 -2.36 -4.68 6.26
C GLU A 44 -1.08 -4.45 5.44
N TYR A 45 0.09 -4.80 6.00
CA TYR A 45 1.35 -4.75 5.27
C TYR A 45 1.36 -5.69 4.07
N ALA A 46 0.89 -6.94 4.23
CA ALA A 46 0.82 -7.88 3.12
C ALA A 46 -0.09 -7.34 1.99
N ARG A 47 -1.25 -6.78 2.34
CA ARG A 47 -2.19 -6.19 1.36
C ARG A 47 -1.60 -4.99 0.62
N THR A 48 -0.86 -4.14 1.32
CA THR A 48 -0.33 -2.89 0.75
C THR A 48 1.00 -3.04 0.03
N CYS A 49 1.86 -3.97 0.45
CA CYS A 49 3.22 -4.12 -0.07
C CYS A 49 3.44 -5.38 -0.91
N ILE A 50 2.64 -6.43 -0.72
CA ILE A 50 2.82 -7.73 -1.39
C ILE A 50 1.76 -7.94 -2.48
N GLY A 51 0.70 -7.13 -2.48
CA GLY A 51 -0.51 -7.43 -3.26
C GLY A 51 -1.26 -8.59 -2.60
N ASP A 52 -2.59 -8.56 -2.69
CA ASP A 52 -3.52 -9.46 -1.99
C ASP A 52 -3.33 -10.93 -2.45
N SER A 53 -2.29 -11.63 -1.97
CA SER A 53 -1.99 -13.01 -2.38
C SER A 53 -2.71 -14.06 -1.54
N CYS A 54 -3.79 -13.68 -0.84
CA CYS A 54 -4.50 -14.56 0.07
C CYS A 54 -6.01 -14.32 0.08
N GLU A 55 -6.66 -14.29 -1.09
CA GLU A 55 -8.03 -14.80 -1.22
C GLU A 55 -8.21 -15.62 -2.50
N GLU A 56 -8.69 -16.86 -2.33
CA GLU A 56 -9.29 -17.66 -3.38
C GLU A 56 -10.60 -17.01 -3.83
N VAL A 57 -10.56 -16.04 -4.73
CA VAL A 57 -11.70 -15.73 -5.60
C VAL A 57 -11.19 -15.12 -6.90
N ALA A 58 -11.41 -15.85 -7.99
CA ALA A 58 -11.05 -15.46 -9.33
C ALA A 58 -11.72 -14.13 -9.72
N THR A 59 -10.98 -13.02 -9.75
CA THR A 59 -11.26 -11.92 -10.68
C THR A 59 -10.03 -11.05 -10.86
N ASP A 60 -9.37 -11.25 -12.01
CA ASP A 60 -8.54 -10.25 -12.70
C ASP A 60 -7.49 -9.54 -11.82
N ASN A 61 -6.33 -10.18 -11.64
CA ASN A 61 -5.07 -9.52 -11.26
C ASN A 61 -4.64 -8.56 -12.38
N ASN A 62 -5.44 -7.54 -12.65
CA ASN A 62 -5.01 -6.41 -13.45
C ASN A 62 -4.18 -5.51 -12.55
N GLU A 63 -2.99 -6.00 -12.17
CA GLU A 63 -1.88 -5.20 -11.64
C GLU A 63 -1.44 -4.20 -12.71
N SER A 64 -2.32 -3.26 -13.02
CA SER A 64 -2.06 -2.20 -13.98
C SER A 64 -1.03 -1.28 -13.36
N CYS A 65 0.21 -1.43 -13.80
CA CYS A 65 1.29 -0.56 -13.38
C CYS A 65 1.28 0.68 -14.29
N ASP A 66 1.00 1.84 -13.70
CA ASP A 66 1.07 3.12 -14.40
C ASP A 66 2.54 3.49 -14.62
N VAL A 67 3.02 3.29 -15.85
CA VAL A 67 4.40 3.62 -16.23
C VAL A 67 4.45 4.99 -16.90
N TYR A 68 5.30 5.86 -16.37
CA TYR A 68 5.55 7.18 -16.93
C TYR A 68 6.94 7.26 -17.53
N VAL A 69 7.04 7.80 -18.75
CA VAL A 69 8.30 7.97 -19.47
C VAL A 69 8.58 9.44 -19.77
N TRP A 70 9.86 9.83 -19.71
CA TRP A 70 10.32 11.16 -20.09
C TRP A 70 11.81 11.12 -20.48
N GLY A 71 12.29 12.21 -21.09
CA GLY A 71 13.70 12.37 -21.45
C GLY A 71 13.96 12.18 -22.94
N SER A 72 15.21 11.79 -23.25
CA SER A 72 15.67 11.60 -24.63
C SER A 72 14.98 10.40 -25.28
N ASN A 73 14.56 10.57 -26.53
CA ASN A 73 13.90 9.53 -27.31
C ASN A 73 14.47 9.41 -28.74
N SER A 74 15.70 9.90 -28.95
CA SER A 74 16.34 9.94 -30.27
C SER A 74 16.54 8.56 -30.90
N SER A 75 16.51 7.49 -30.11
CA SER A 75 16.63 6.11 -30.58
C SER A 75 15.39 5.26 -30.27
N HIS A 76 14.23 5.89 -30.05
CA HIS A 76 12.96 5.24 -29.72
C HIS A 76 12.93 4.49 -28.36
N GLN A 77 13.75 4.91 -27.40
CA GLN A 77 13.81 4.27 -26.09
C GLN A 77 12.49 4.34 -25.30
N LEU A 78 11.64 5.35 -25.58
CA LEU A 78 10.41 5.60 -24.82
C LEU A 78 9.18 4.90 -25.40
N ALA A 79 9.32 4.17 -26.52
CA ALA A 79 8.25 3.39 -27.16
C ALA A 79 6.97 4.19 -27.52
N GLU A 80 7.09 5.50 -27.75
CA GLU A 80 5.98 6.41 -28.09
C GLU A 80 5.65 6.49 -29.59
N GLY A 81 6.33 5.71 -30.43
CA GLY A 81 6.17 5.75 -31.89
C GLY A 81 6.77 7.00 -32.57
N THR A 82 7.17 8.01 -31.82
CA THR A 82 7.96 9.17 -32.31
C THR A 82 9.39 9.14 -31.76
N GLN A 83 10.24 10.08 -32.21
CA GLN A 83 11.60 10.32 -31.65
C GLN A 83 11.67 11.62 -30.83
N ASP A 84 10.53 12.25 -30.58
CA ASP A 84 10.49 13.53 -29.89
C ASP A 84 10.90 13.38 -28.44
N LYS A 85 11.71 14.32 -27.97
CA LYS A 85 12.08 14.41 -26.56
C LYS A 85 10.83 14.75 -25.74
N ILE A 86 10.59 13.98 -24.68
CA ILE A 86 9.47 14.21 -23.77
C ILE A 86 10.00 15.01 -22.57
N LEU A 87 9.42 16.20 -22.34
CA LEU A 87 9.91 17.14 -21.32
C LEU A 87 9.25 16.95 -19.94
N ALA A 88 8.13 16.25 -19.87
CA ALA A 88 7.39 15.96 -18.64
C ALA A 88 6.95 14.50 -18.60
N PRO A 89 6.75 13.88 -17.42
CA PRO A 89 6.28 12.50 -17.33
C PRO A 89 5.01 12.26 -18.16
N LYS A 90 5.08 11.35 -19.12
CA LYS A 90 3.95 10.94 -19.97
C LYS A 90 3.57 9.50 -19.63
N LEU A 91 2.30 9.26 -19.32
CA LEU A 91 1.79 7.90 -19.10
C LEU A 91 1.89 7.12 -20.41
N THR A 92 2.49 5.93 -20.36
CA THR A 92 2.61 5.02 -21.49
C THR A 92 2.09 3.63 -21.13
N HIS A 93 1.36 3.04 -22.07
CA HIS A 93 0.86 1.68 -21.97
C HIS A 93 1.81 0.66 -22.60
N ALA A 94 2.90 1.13 -23.22
CA ALA A 94 3.91 0.26 -23.84
C ALA A 94 4.62 -0.65 -22.81
N PHE A 95 4.54 -0.29 -21.53
CA PHE A 95 5.22 -0.96 -20.43
C PHE A 95 4.28 -1.42 -19.31
N SER A 96 2.98 -1.57 -19.57
CA SER A 96 1.98 -1.92 -18.56
C SER A 96 2.21 -3.27 -17.86
N SER A 97 3.02 -4.15 -18.46
CA SER A 97 3.42 -5.46 -17.90
C SER A 97 4.88 -5.52 -17.44
N VAL A 98 5.58 -4.38 -17.36
CA VAL A 98 7.00 -4.35 -17.00
C VAL A 98 7.17 -4.34 -15.48
N GLN A 99 7.90 -5.32 -14.96
CA GLN A 99 8.26 -5.39 -13.53
C GLN A 99 9.50 -4.57 -13.16
N GLN A 100 10.41 -4.34 -14.12
CA GLN A 100 11.67 -3.64 -13.86
C GLN A 100 12.14 -2.86 -15.08
N VAL A 101 12.50 -1.59 -14.85
CA VAL A 101 13.17 -0.72 -15.82
C VAL A 101 14.62 -0.53 -15.36
N THR A 102 15.58 -0.74 -16.27
CA THR A 102 17.01 -0.53 -16.00
C THR A 102 17.54 0.63 -16.83
N MET A 103 18.52 1.35 -16.27
CA MET A 103 19.25 2.44 -16.93
C MET A 103 20.51 1.95 -17.64
#